data_AF-A0A2A2RRM4-F1
#
_entry.id   AF-A0A2A2RRM4-F1
#
_cell.length_a   1.000
_cell.length_b   1.000
_cell.length_c   1.000
_cell.angle_alpha   90.00
_cell.angle_beta   90.00
_cell.angle_gamma   90.00
#
_symmetry.space_group_name_H-M   'P 1'
#
loop_
_entity.id
_entity.type
_entity.pdbx_description
1 polymer ?
#
loop_
_entity_poly.entity_id
_entity_poly.type
_entity_poly.pdbx_seq_one_letter_code
_entity_poly.pdbx_strand_id
1 'polypeptide(L)'
;MAGLTGISALAANSTRHWCGVWEQGTGAFVAWLASGAQTTSTAAVQSGLSVVELIGPNTVGAAAANSEHSIAGKIPLWRTDTAAAPGIETLVGNYAYLIIDEGVKISAYAPEALLRVAGLRPVLTSTVPTSAAGKLAAALAAYAGKLPSVISYEQLSLLPTPNAALTPSVLQDNFNHVTLTNRTLSGSDYFSGSLNLNTTSTIFWRSVLETYNTAPGVVPITSNNLTAKGNALGNGLAATNLGKMVNGPFSSPANFSAYLASVFPLTGSPTYIQIMAVLGPLLTTRSDTFRIRAYGEAVNSMAAVPVEARAVCEAIVQRTPLAAPNGLGRKFVLINFRWLGPNDL
;
A
#
# COMPACT_ATOMS: atom_id res chain seq x y z
N MET A 1 7.79 12.49 -1.87
CA MET A 1 6.57 11.89 -1.28
C MET A 1 6.46 10.47 -1.76
N ALA A 2 6.13 9.54 -0.87
CA ALA A 2 5.73 8.19 -1.27
C ALA A 2 4.21 8.17 -1.39
N GLY A 3 3.71 7.51 -2.43
CA GLY A 3 2.29 7.39 -2.71
C GLY A 3 2.00 6.06 -3.37
N LEU A 4 0.77 5.55 -3.17
CA LEU A 4 0.24 4.50 -4.02
C LEU A 4 -0.22 5.18 -5.30
N THR A 5 0.34 4.74 -6.42
CA THR A 5 -0.44 4.79 -7.65
C THR A 5 -1.09 3.43 -7.78
N GLY A 6 -2.31 3.28 -7.28
CA GLY A 6 -3.19 2.30 -7.91
C GLY A 6 -3.57 2.84 -9.29
N ILE A 7 -3.85 1.97 -10.25
CA ILE A 7 -4.21 2.42 -11.60
C ILE A 7 -5.67 2.91 -11.61
N SER A 8 -6.05 3.73 -12.59
CA SER A 8 -7.46 3.93 -12.91
C SER A 8 -8.17 2.59 -13.05
N ALA A 9 -9.43 2.52 -12.64
CA ALA A 9 -10.28 1.39 -12.98
C ALA A 9 -10.14 1.06 -14.49
N LEU A 10 -10.01 -0.23 -14.83
CA LEU A 10 -10.10 -0.77 -16.20
C LEU A 10 -8.85 -0.71 -17.10
N ALA A 11 -7.68 -0.25 -16.65
CA ALA A 11 -6.48 -0.38 -17.48
C ALA A 11 -5.91 -1.80 -17.36
N ALA A 12 -6.18 -2.67 -18.35
CA ALA A 12 -5.63 -4.01 -18.42
C ALA A 12 -4.11 -3.98 -18.70
N ASN A 13 -3.29 -3.79 -17.66
CA ASN A 13 -1.83 -3.90 -17.76
C ASN A 13 -1.32 -5.04 -16.89
N SER A 14 -0.52 -5.93 -17.49
CA SER A 14 0.13 -7.10 -16.85
C SER A 14 1.40 -6.72 -16.08
N THR A 15 1.91 -5.49 -16.22
CA THR A 15 3.11 -5.00 -15.55
C THR A 15 2.75 -3.80 -14.68
N ARG A 16 2.78 -3.96 -13.34
CA ARG A 16 2.38 -2.90 -12.41
C ARG A 16 3.33 -2.77 -11.23
N HIS A 17 3.71 -1.52 -10.95
CA HIS A 17 4.39 -1.09 -9.74
C HIS A 17 3.40 -0.30 -8.88
N TRP A 18 3.35 -0.59 -7.58
CA TRP A 18 2.36 0.00 -6.67
C TRP A 18 2.82 1.26 -5.98
N CYS A 19 4.10 1.32 -5.66
CA CYS A 19 4.68 2.41 -4.90
C CYS A 19 5.76 3.08 -5.72
N GLY A 20 5.60 4.38 -5.90
CA GLY A 20 6.60 5.26 -6.50
C GLY A 20 7.07 6.32 -5.52
N VAL A 21 8.12 7.00 -5.92
CA VAL A 21 8.61 8.20 -5.27
C VAL A 21 8.43 9.35 -6.23
N TRP A 22 7.89 10.45 -5.71
CA TRP A 22 7.79 11.71 -6.41
C TRP A 22 8.55 12.80 -5.66
N GLU A 23 9.11 13.74 -6.40
CA GLU A 23 9.75 14.93 -5.86
C GLU A 23 8.74 15.78 -5.10
N GLN A 24 9.15 16.29 -3.94
CA GLN A 24 8.30 17.13 -3.13
C GLN A 24 8.15 18.52 -3.77
N GLY A 25 6.92 19.02 -3.86
CA GLY A 25 6.62 20.34 -4.42
C GLY A 25 6.30 20.31 -5.91
N THR A 26 7.16 19.70 -6.74
CA THR A 26 6.93 19.59 -8.20
C THR A 26 5.97 18.46 -8.57
N GLY A 27 5.90 17.40 -7.73
CA GLY A 27 5.16 16.19 -8.07
C GLY A 27 5.78 15.40 -9.24
N ALA A 28 7.04 15.68 -9.60
CA ALA A 28 7.74 14.96 -10.65
C ALA A 28 8.05 13.52 -10.20
N PHE A 29 7.87 12.56 -11.10
CA PHE A 29 8.19 11.16 -10.83
C PHE A 29 9.71 10.98 -10.70
N VAL A 30 10.15 10.22 -9.70
CA VAL A 30 11.56 9.91 -9.44
C VAL A 30 11.87 8.47 -9.81
N ALA A 31 11.21 7.51 -9.16
CA ALA A 31 11.45 6.09 -9.36
C ALA A 31 10.30 5.25 -8.81
N TRP A 32 10.16 4.04 -9.37
CA TRP A 32 9.36 2.99 -8.77
C TRP A 32 10.16 2.29 -7.68
N LEU A 33 9.50 1.89 -6.60
CA LEU A 33 10.11 1.09 -5.55
C LEU A 33 9.99 -0.41 -5.86
N ALA A 34 10.43 -0.79 -7.05
CA ALA A 34 10.44 -2.16 -7.54
C ALA A 34 11.71 -2.40 -8.36
N SER A 35 12.30 -3.58 -8.23
CA SER A 35 13.52 -3.92 -8.96
C SER A 35 13.26 -4.03 -10.46
N GLY A 36 14.23 -3.60 -11.26
CA GLY A 36 14.16 -3.66 -12.72
C GLY A 36 13.06 -2.79 -13.32
N ALA A 37 12.48 -1.85 -12.59
CA ALA A 37 11.50 -0.91 -13.13
C ALA A 37 12.15 0.14 -14.04
N GLN A 38 11.41 0.62 -15.04
CA GLN A 38 11.82 1.75 -15.87
C GLN A 38 11.87 3.07 -15.07
N THR A 39 12.76 3.99 -15.44
CA THR A 39 12.91 5.30 -14.79
C THR A 39 11.99 6.38 -15.38
N THR A 40 11.20 6.04 -16.39
CA THR A 40 10.45 6.98 -17.25
C THR A 40 8.98 7.14 -16.83
N SER A 41 8.65 6.98 -15.55
CA SER A 41 7.28 6.92 -15.00
C SER A 41 6.38 5.79 -15.54
N THR A 42 6.81 5.07 -16.57
CA THR A 42 6.11 3.89 -17.09
C THR A 42 6.13 2.77 -16.05
N ALA A 43 5.02 2.04 -15.91
CA ALA A 43 4.94 0.89 -15.01
C ALA A 43 5.66 -0.37 -15.55
N ALA A 44 6.44 -0.24 -16.63
CA ALA A 44 7.11 -1.34 -17.31
C ALA A 44 8.38 -1.79 -16.58
N VAL A 45 8.78 -3.02 -16.85
CA VAL A 45 10.11 -3.55 -16.49
C VAL A 45 11.13 -3.15 -17.57
N GLN A 46 12.38 -2.98 -17.19
CA GLN A 46 13.52 -2.73 -18.07
C GLN A 46 13.65 -3.85 -19.11
N SER A 47 13.88 -3.47 -20.37
CA SER A 47 14.05 -4.42 -21.46
C SER A 47 15.24 -5.36 -21.17
N GLY A 48 15.07 -6.65 -21.49
CA GLY A 48 16.11 -7.66 -21.32
C GLY A 48 16.19 -8.31 -19.93
N LEU A 49 15.39 -7.86 -18.96
CA LEU A 49 15.30 -8.54 -17.66
C LEU A 49 14.25 -9.65 -17.69
N SER A 50 14.59 -10.79 -17.09
CA SER A 50 13.58 -11.78 -16.70
C SER A 50 12.76 -11.25 -15.53
N VAL A 51 11.54 -11.76 -15.34
CA VAL A 51 10.60 -11.24 -14.32
C VAL A 51 10.21 -12.31 -13.31
N VAL A 52 9.70 -11.86 -12.17
CA VAL A 52 9.02 -12.69 -11.17
C VAL A 52 7.79 -11.96 -10.65
N GLU A 53 6.70 -12.70 -10.48
CA GLU A 53 5.49 -12.20 -9.83
C GLU A 53 5.69 -12.23 -8.31
N LEU A 54 5.62 -11.06 -7.67
CA LEU A 54 5.72 -10.91 -6.22
C LEU A 54 4.36 -10.68 -5.57
N ILE A 55 3.36 -10.26 -6.34
CA ILE A 55 1.96 -10.20 -5.97
C ILE A 55 1.20 -10.86 -7.11
N GLY A 56 0.63 -12.04 -6.86
CA GLY A 56 -0.07 -12.81 -7.86
C GLY A 56 -1.47 -13.26 -7.42
N PRO A 57 -2.04 -14.27 -8.11
CA PRO A 57 -3.43 -14.65 -7.93
C PRO A 57 -3.76 -15.09 -6.50
N ASN A 58 -2.82 -15.68 -5.78
CA ASN A 58 -3.08 -16.10 -4.41
C ASN A 58 -2.94 -14.93 -3.41
N THR A 59 -2.38 -13.81 -3.84
CA THR A 59 -2.32 -12.58 -3.03
C THR A 59 -3.51 -11.66 -3.26
N VAL A 60 -3.96 -11.49 -4.51
CA VAL A 60 -4.98 -10.49 -4.88
C VAL A 60 -6.19 -11.07 -5.62
N GLY A 61 -6.33 -12.40 -5.64
CA GLY A 61 -7.39 -13.08 -6.37
C GLY A 61 -7.10 -13.18 -7.87
N ALA A 62 -8.00 -13.81 -8.63
CA ALA A 62 -7.85 -13.96 -10.07
C ALA A 62 -7.83 -12.60 -10.81
N ALA A 63 -7.13 -12.56 -11.95
CA ALA A 63 -7.02 -11.41 -12.83
C ALA A 63 -8.40 -10.87 -13.29
N ALA A 64 -8.92 -9.85 -12.60
CA ALA A 64 -10.06 -8.99 -12.88
C ALA A 64 -9.61 -7.53 -13.11
N ALA A 65 -10.53 -6.67 -13.54
CA ALA A 65 -10.24 -5.25 -13.82
C ALA A 65 -9.61 -4.47 -12.64
N ASN A 66 -9.80 -4.95 -11.41
CA ASN A 66 -9.29 -4.37 -10.17
C ASN A 66 -8.35 -5.31 -9.39
N SER A 67 -8.07 -6.52 -9.90
CA SER A 67 -7.03 -7.36 -9.28
C SER A 67 -5.70 -6.94 -9.89
N GLU A 68 -4.77 -6.56 -9.04
CA GLU A 68 -3.59 -5.85 -9.48
C GLU A 68 -2.38 -6.68 -9.09
N HIS A 69 -1.90 -7.45 -10.07
CA HIS A 69 -0.72 -8.28 -9.96
C HIS A 69 0.53 -7.41 -10.11
N SER A 70 1.62 -7.76 -9.43
CA SER A 70 2.90 -7.07 -9.58
C SER A 70 4.03 -8.02 -9.90
N ILE A 71 4.73 -7.64 -10.95
CA ILE A 71 5.96 -8.27 -11.39
C ILE A 71 7.13 -7.35 -11.13
N ALA A 72 8.25 -7.95 -10.74
CA ALA A 72 9.51 -7.27 -10.55
C ALA A 72 10.54 -7.85 -11.52
N GLY A 73 11.41 -6.99 -12.05
CA GLY A 73 12.55 -7.41 -12.86
C GLY A 73 13.60 -8.08 -11.97
N LYS A 74 14.04 -9.27 -12.39
CA LYS A 74 15.13 -10.01 -11.78
C LYS A 74 16.46 -9.35 -12.13
N ILE A 75 17.16 -8.86 -11.11
CA ILE A 75 18.49 -8.27 -11.24
C ILE A 75 19.52 -9.39 -11.08
N PRO A 76 20.42 -9.56 -12.06
CA PRO A 76 21.43 -10.60 -12.01
C PRO A 76 22.51 -10.28 -10.97
N LEU A 77 22.96 -11.32 -10.27
CA LEU A 77 24.12 -11.31 -9.39
C LEU A 77 25.26 -12.04 -10.09
N TRP A 78 26.32 -11.31 -10.39
CA TRP A 78 27.51 -11.83 -11.02
C TRP A 78 28.60 -12.04 -9.98
N ARG A 79 29.31 -13.16 -10.08
CA ARG A 79 30.61 -13.32 -9.41
C ARG A 79 31.67 -12.80 -10.37
N THR A 80 32.26 -11.66 -10.02
CA THR A 80 33.32 -11.04 -10.81
C THR A 80 34.67 -11.68 -10.51
N ASP A 81 35.48 -11.83 -11.56
CA ASP A 81 36.87 -12.24 -11.45
C ASP A 81 37.67 -11.20 -10.66
N THR A 82 38.54 -11.66 -9.76
CA THR A 82 39.51 -10.79 -9.08
C THR A 82 40.86 -11.49 -9.02
N ALA A 83 41.96 -10.72 -8.90
CA ALA A 83 43.29 -11.29 -8.73
C ALA A 83 43.43 -12.25 -7.52
N ALA A 84 42.54 -12.14 -6.53
CA ALA A 84 42.47 -13.01 -5.35
C ALA A 84 41.51 -14.21 -5.51
N ALA A 85 40.70 -14.24 -6.57
CA ALA A 85 39.76 -15.31 -6.91
C ALA A 85 39.61 -15.44 -8.45
N PRO A 86 40.65 -15.95 -9.13
CA PRO A 86 40.72 -16.02 -10.59
C PRO A 86 39.60 -16.89 -11.19
N GLY A 87 38.89 -16.42 -12.22
CA GLY A 87 37.83 -17.20 -12.89
C GLY A 87 37.01 -16.44 -13.96
N ILE A 88 36.12 -17.13 -14.67
CA ILE A 88 35.21 -16.50 -15.65
C ILE A 88 34.05 -15.82 -14.90
N GLU A 89 33.68 -14.60 -15.29
CA GLU A 89 32.50 -13.92 -14.77
C GLU A 89 31.26 -14.81 -14.95
N THR A 90 30.63 -15.16 -13.83
CA THR A 90 29.60 -16.18 -13.82
C THR A 90 28.34 -15.67 -13.11
N LEU A 91 27.18 -15.90 -13.72
CA LEU A 91 25.89 -15.63 -13.08
C LEU A 91 25.71 -16.63 -11.92
N VAL A 92 25.58 -16.11 -10.69
CA VAL A 92 25.40 -16.92 -9.48
C VAL A 92 24.00 -16.84 -8.89
N GLY A 93 23.16 -15.95 -9.41
CA GLY A 93 21.79 -15.83 -8.97
C GLY A 93 21.09 -14.61 -9.51
N ASN A 94 19.84 -14.44 -9.12
CA ASN A 94 19.09 -13.21 -9.35
C ASN A 94 18.36 -12.81 -8.08
N TYR A 95 18.11 -11.51 -7.91
CA TYR A 95 17.20 -11.02 -6.88
C TYR A 95 16.15 -10.10 -7.48
N ALA A 96 14.99 -10.02 -6.84
CA ALA A 96 13.97 -9.03 -7.16
C ALA A 96 13.31 -8.53 -5.88
N TYR A 97 12.75 -7.32 -5.92
CA TYR A 97 12.01 -6.78 -4.78
C TYR A 97 10.87 -5.87 -5.23
N LEU A 98 9.87 -5.75 -4.36
CA LEU A 98 8.77 -4.82 -4.46
C LEU A 98 8.54 -4.21 -3.08
N ILE A 99 8.45 -2.88 -3.02
CA ILE A 99 8.03 -2.16 -1.84
C ILE A 99 6.60 -1.67 -2.07
N ILE A 100 5.74 -1.95 -1.11
CA ILE A 100 4.35 -1.55 -1.03
C ILE A 100 4.24 -0.56 0.11
N ASP A 101 3.53 0.53 -0.13
CA ASP A 101 3.25 1.51 0.90
C ASP A 101 2.00 1.09 1.67
N GLU A 102 2.13 0.91 2.99
CA GLU A 102 1.00 0.56 3.86
C GLU A 102 0.31 1.82 4.41
N GLY A 103 0.98 2.97 4.42
CA GLY A 103 0.43 4.23 4.91
C GLY A 103 -0.67 4.82 4.02
N VAL A 104 -0.69 4.42 2.75
CA VAL A 104 -1.69 4.76 1.71
C VAL A 104 -2.90 3.83 1.69
N LYS A 105 -2.92 2.84 2.57
CA LYS A 105 -4.06 1.95 2.82
C LYS A 105 -4.82 2.42 4.06
N ILE A 106 -6.09 2.06 4.14
CA ILE A 106 -6.91 2.34 5.31
C ILE A 106 -6.50 1.40 6.44
N SER A 107 -6.31 1.93 7.65
CA SER A 107 -6.07 1.08 8.82
C SER A 107 -7.38 0.41 9.25
N ALA A 108 -7.39 -0.91 9.23
CA ALA A 108 -8.46 -1.74 9.77
C ALA A 108 -8.61 -1.61 11.29
N TYR A 109 -7.49 -1.36 11.97
CA TYR A 109 -7.39 -1.20 13.41
C TYR A 109 -6.46 -0.05 13.76
N ALA A 110 -6.95 0.87 14.58
CA ALA A 110 -6.18 1.99 15.12
C ALA A 110 -6.31 1.97 16.65
N PRO A 111 -5.23 1.66 17.40
CA PRO A 111 -5.27 1.63 18.86
C PRO A 111 -5.61 3.00 19.45
N GLU A 112 -6.46 3.06 20.47
CA GLU A 112 -6.88 4.32 21.11
C GLU A 112 -5.68 5.17 21.57
N ALA A 113 -4.68 4.52 22.18
CA ALA A 113 -3.47 5.16 22.68
C ALA A 113 -2.59 5.79 21.58
N LEU A 114 -2.82 5.44 20.32
CA LEU A 114 -2.09 5.97 19.17
C LEU A 114 -2.96 6.85 18.28
N LEU A 115 -4.23 7.11 18.64
CA LEU A 115 -5.07 7.97 17.82
C LEU A 115 -4.56 9.39 17.83
N ARG A 116 -4.55 9.99 16.64
CA ARG A 116 -4.23 11.41 16.50
C ARG A 116 -5.37 12.31 16.97
N VAL A 117 -6.61 11.86 16.82
CA VAL A 117 -7.81 12.53 17.32
C VAL A 117 -8.56 11.52 18.17
N ALA A 118 -8.74 11.81 19.46
CA ALA A 118 -9.40 10.92 20.40
C ALA A 118 -10.81 10.55 19.89
N GLY A 119 -11.17 9.27 19.94
CA GLY A 119 -12.47 8.76 19.50
C GLY A 119 -12.73 8.75 17.99
N LEU A 120 -11.88 9.36 17.15
CA LEU A 120 -12.05 9.34 15.70
C LEU A 120 -11.13 8.29 15.06
N ARG A 121 -11.72 7.24 14.49
CA ARG A 121 -11.00 6.09 13.94
C ARG A 121 -11.40 5.88 12.48
N PRO A 122 -10.46 5.53 11.59
CA PRO A 122 -10.81 5.10 10.26
C PRO A 122 -11.78 3.91 10.30
N VAL A 123 -12.80 3.95 9.45
CA VAL A 123 -13.80 2.90 9.31
C VAL A 123 -13.56 2.15 8.00
N LEU A 124 -13.65 0.83 8.02
CA LEU A 124 -13.69 0.05 6.79
C LEU A 124 -15.07 0.14 6.16
N THR A 125 -15.16 0.78 5.00
CA THR A 125 -16.44 0.94 4.31
C THR A 125 -16.98 -0.38 3.76
N SER A 126 -18.24 -0.67 4.05
CA SER A 126 -19.09 -1.42 3.13
C SER A 126 -20.57 -1.24 3.42
N THR A 127 -21.33 -0.81 2.42
CA THR A 127 -22.79 -0.82 2.47
C THR A 127 -23.37 -2.23 2.36
N VAL A 128 -22.54 -3.25 2.09
CA VAL A 128 -22.94 -4.63 1.84
C VAL A 128 -22.19 -5.57 2.79
N PRO A 129 -22.87 -6.12 3.83
CA PRO A 129 -22.24 -7.02 4.80
C PRO A 129 -21.51 -8.23 4.18
N THR A 130 -21.95 -8.68 3.01
CA THR A 130 -21.38 -9.85 2.31
C THR A 130 -20.15 -9.54 1.44
N SER A 131 -19.83 -8.26 1.22
CA SER A 131 -18.60 -7.84 0.53
C SER A 131 -17.34 -8.23 1.32
N ALA A 132 -16.18 -8.25 0.66
CA ALA A 132 -14.91 -8.51 1.34
C ALA A 132 -14.62 -7.50 2.47
N ALA A 133 -14.84 -6.20 2.24
CA ALA A 133 -14.63 -5.18 3.28
C ALA A 133 -15.62 -5.33 4.45
N GLY A 134 -16.89 -5.64 4.19
CA GLY A 134 -17.91 -5.88 5.22
C GLY A 134 -17.63 -7.14 6.06
N LYS A 135 -17.21 -8.23 5.39
CA LYS A 135 -16.78 -9.47 6.05
C LYS A 135 -15.54 -9.26 6.92
N LEU A 136 -14.57 -8.50 6.43
CA LEU A 136 -13.38 -8.12 7.19
C LEU A 136 -13.75 -7.28 8.42
N ALA A 137 -14.62 -6.27 8.26
CA ALA A 137 -15.10 -5.45 9.37
C ALA A 137 -15.78 -6.31 10.47
N ALA A 138 -16.63 -7.26 10.07
CA ALA A 138 -17.27 -8.19 11.00
C ALA A 138 -16.25 -9.09 11.73
N ALA A 139 -15.23 -9.58 11.03
CA ALA A 139 -14.15 -10.37 11.64
C ALA A 139 -13.33 -9.54 12.65
N LEU A 140 -12.96 -8.31 12.31
CA LEU A 140 -12.23 -7.42 13.22
C LEU A 140 -13.02 -7.13 14.49
N ALA A 141 -14.33 -6.91 14.38
CA ALA A 141 -15.21 -6.74 15.53
C ALA A 141 -15.22 -7.98 16.43
N ALA A 142 -15.32 -9.18 15.85
CA ALA A 142 -15.26 -10.44 16.59
C ALA A 142 -13.91 -10.68 17.29
N TYR A 143 -12.82 -10.11 16.76
CA TYR A 143 -11.48 -10.24 17.31
C TYR A 143 -11.00 -9.02 18.10
N ALA A 144 -11.87 -8.08 18.46
CA ALA A 144 -11.46 -6.80 19.06
C ALA A 144 -10.48 -6.95 20.24
N GLY A 145 -10.68 -7.96 21.11
CA GLY A 145 -9.79 -8.24 22.24
C GLY A 145 -8.41 -8.81 21.88
N LYS A 146 -8.24 -9.34 20.67
CA LYS A 146 -6.98 -9.92 20.16
C LYS A 146 -6.19 -8.95 19.28
N LEU A 147 -6.85 -7.95 18.67
CA LEU A 147 -6.20 -6.99 17.76
C LEU A 147 -4.93 -6.32 18.32
N PRO A 148 -4.81 -5.97 19.61
CA PRO A 148 -3.58 -5.41 20.16
C PRO A 148 -2.34 -6.32 20.04
N SER A 149 -2.55 -7.64 19.92
CA SER A 149 -1.49 -8.65 19.81
C SER A 149 -1.19 -9.06 18.38
N VAL A 150 -1.91 -8.51 17.39
CA VAL A 150 -1.72 -8.79 15.97
C VAL A 150 -0.96 -7.63 15.34
N ILE A 151 0.09 -7.95 14.60
CA ILE A 151 1.04 -6.98 14.01
C ILE A 151 0.84 -6.85 12.50
N SER A 152 0.37 -7.90 11.82
CA SER A 152 0.13 -7.88 10.38
C SER A 152 -1.24 -8.39 9.97
N TYR A 153 -1.64 -7.95 8.78
CA TYR A 153 -2.87 -8.32 8.11
C TYR A 153 -3.03 -9.86 7.96
N GLU A 154 -1.94 -10.57 7.74
CA GLU A 154 -1.91 -12.01 7.49
C GLU A 154 -1.98 -12.84 8.76
N GLN A 155 -1.54 -12.28 9.90
CA GLN A 155 -1.72 -12.93 11.19
C GLN A 155 -3.20 -13.05 11.58
N LEU A 156 -4.08 -12.22 11.00
CA LEU A 156 -5.53 -12.37 11.19
C LEU A 156 -6.03 -13.73 10.67
N SER A 157 -5.41 -14.28 9.61
CA SER A 157 -5.76 -15.59 9.05
C SER A 157 -5.42 -16.76 9.97
N LEU A 158 -4.50 -16.53 10.92
CA LEU A 158 -4.05 -17.54 11.88
C LEU A 158 -4.94 -17.58 13.14
N LEU A 159 -5.82 -16.59 13.32
CA LEU A 159 -6.70 -16.56 14.48
C LEU A 159 -7.79 -17.64 14.34
N PRO A 160 -8.12 -18.38 15.42
CA PRO A 160 -9.19 -19.36 15.41
C PRO A 160 -10.50 -18.69 15.00
N THR A 161 -11.06 -19.17 13.91
CA THR A 161 -12.17 -18.56 13.18
C THR A 161 -13.51 -18.78 13.89
N PRO A 162 -14.17 -17.76 14.48
CA PRO A 162 -15.55 -17.91 14.93
C PRO A 162 -16.55 -17.55 13.83
N ASN A 163 -16.13 -17.04 12.65
CA ASN A 163 -17.05 -16.72 11.56
C ASN A 163 -16.50 -17.13 10.18
N ALA A 164 -17.38 -17.60 9.28
CA ALA A 164 -17.02 -17.90 7.89
C ALA A 164 -16.63 -16.65 7.06
N ALA A 165 -16.43 -15.48 7.68
CA ALA A 165 -16.24 -14.21 6.99
C ALA A 165 -14.77 -13.95 6.64
N LEU A 166 -13.79 -14.44 7.40
CA LEU A 166 -12.37 -14.23 7.09
C LEU A 166 -11.79 -15.37 6.23
N THR A 167 -12.20 -15.43 4.96
CA THR A 167 -11.67 -16.39 3.99
C THR A 167 -10.39 -15.86 3.33
N PRO A 168 -9.55 -16.72 2.71
CA PRO A 168 -8.42 -16.27 1.90
C PRO A 168 -8.82 -15.24 0.84
N SER A 169 -9.95 -15.45 0.15
CA SER A 169 -10.48 -14.49 -0.83
C SER A 169 -10.83 -13.13 -0.22
N VAL A 170 -11.35 -13.08 1.00
CA VAL A 170 -11.61 -11.80 1.68
C VAL A 170 -10.32 -11.06 2.00
N LEU A 171 -9.26 -11.77 2.36
CA LEU A 171 -7.95 -11.16 2.58
C LEU A 171 -7.37 -10.64 1.26
N GLN A 172 -7.48 -11.43 0.19
CA GLN A 172 -7.01 -11.09 -1.15
C GLN A 172 -7.65 -9.81 -1.69
N ASP A 173 -8.99 -9.72 -1.64
CA ASP A 173 -9.76 -8.58 -2.16
C ASP A 173 -9.47 -7.25 -1.46
N ASN A 174 -8.93 -7.30 -0.24
CA ASN A 174 -8.64 -6.13 0.59
C ASN A 174 -7.16 -5.74 0.60
N PHE A 175 -6.26 -6.61 0.08
CA PHE A 175 -4.79 -6.47 0.21
C PHE A 175 -4.25 -5.10 -0.24
N ASN A 176 -4.84 -4.51 -1.27
CA ASN A 176 -4.36 -3.25 -1.88
C ASN A 176 -4.88 -1.98 -1.21
N HIS A 177 -5.90 -2.10 -0.37
CA HIS A 177 -6.64 -0.94 0.12
C HIS A 177 -6.70 -0.90 1.64
N VAL A 178 -6.52 -2.05 2.29
CA VAL A 178 -6.56 -2.19 3.74
C VAL A 178 -5.21 -2.68 4.24
N THR A 179 -4.74 -2.07 5.32
CA THR A 179 -3.67 -2.59 6.16
C THR A 179 -4.22 -2.86 7.56
N LEU A 180 -3.54 -3.69 8.37
CA LEU A 180 -3.99 -3.87 9.75
C LEU A 180 -3.90 -2.53 10.51
N THR A 181 -2.68 -2.00 10.59
CA THR A 181 -2.40 -0.75 11.30
C THR A 181 -1.19 -0.08 10.64
N ASN A 182 -1.40 1.06 9.99
CA ASN A 182 -0.31 1.96 9.65
C ASN A 182 0.08 2.80 10.88
N ARG A 183 1.36 3.18 10.96
CA ARG A 183 1.86 4.12 11.95
C ARG A 183 2.62 5.24 11.25
N THR A 184 2.10 6.45 11.36
CA THR A 184 2.80 7.66 10.92
C THR A 184 3.64 8.22 12.06
N LEU A 185 4.84 8.65 11.72
CA LEU A 185 5.78 9.25 12.65
C LEU A 185 5.70 10.77 12.56
N SER A 186 5.35 11.43 13.67
CA SER A 186 5.32 12.89 13.76
C SER A 186 6.11 13.32 14.99
N GLY A 187 7.16 14.14 14.79
CA GLY A 187 8.15 14.38 15.84
C GLY A 187 8.85 13.09 16.24
N SER A 188 8.77 12.74 17.52
CA SER A 188 9.25 11.49 18.14
C SER A 188 8.19 10.39 18.24
N ASP A 189 6.92 10.72 17.98
CA ASP A 189 5.79 9.88 18.38
C ASP A 189 5.13 9.19 17.19
N TYR A 190 4.55 8.03 17.47
CA TYR A 190 3.77 7.27 16.51
C TYR A 190 2.28 7.57 16.67
N PHE A 191 1.62 7.79 15.55
CA PHE A 191 0.19 7.92 15.44
C PHE A 191 -0.35 6.85 14.51
N SER A 192 -1.52 6.33 14.81
CA SER A 192 -2.27 5.41 13.96
C SER A 192 -3.55 6.06 13.45
N GLY A 193 -4.15 5.43 12.44
CA GLY A 193 -5.34 5.92 11.77
C GLY A 193 -5.09 7.13 10.88
N SER A 194 -3.83 7.36 10.50
CA SER A 194 -3.46 8.39 9.54
C SER A 194 -3.95 8.05 8.14
N LEU A 195 -4.41 9.08 7.44
CA LEU A 195 -5.03 8.98 6.11
C LEU A 195 -4.08 9.62 5.09
N ASN A 196 -3.26 8.82 4.43
CA ASN A 196 -2.40 9.35 3.38
C ASN A 196 -3.23 9.66 2.12
N LEU A 197 -3.12 10.90 1.66
CA LEU A 197 -3.90 11.48 0.57
C LEU A 197 -3.46 11.00 -0.83
N ASN A 198 -2.32 10.33 -0.93
CA ASN A 198 -1.73 9.91 -2.21
C ASN A 198 -2.05 8.46 -2.52
N THR A 199 -3.33 8.18 -2.71
CA THR A 199 -3.85 6.86 -3.11
C THR A 199 -5.00 7.01 -4.07
N THR A 200 -5.09 6.09 -5.03
CA THR A 200 -6.16 6.05 -6.03
C THR A 200 -7.26 5.05 -5.67
N SER A 201 -7.11 4.36 -4.53
CA SER A 201 -8.10 3.41 -4.04
C SER A 201 -9.44 4.09 -3.76
N THR A 202 -10.45 3.73 -4.55
CA THR A 202 -11.82 4.20 -4.31
C THR A 202 -12.43 3.60 -3.05
N ILE A 203 -11.98 2.41 -2.62
CA ILE A 203 -12.38 1.80 -1.34
C ILE A 203 -11.82 2.62 -0.16
N PHE A 204 -10.56 3.05 -0.26
CA PHE A 204 -9.96 3.95 0.73
C PHE A 204 -10.75 5.25 0.84
N TRP A 205 -11.05 5.93 -0.27
CA TRP A 205 -11.74 7.21 -0.21
C TRP A 205 -13.18 7.10 0.28
N ARG A 206 -13.89 6.02 -0.05
CA ARG A 206 -15.20 5.72 0.54
C ARG A 206 -15.11 5.54 2.06
N SER A 207 -14.09 4.82 2.53
CA SER A 207 -13.77 4.62 3.96
C SER A 207 -13.47 5.93 4.68
N VAL A 208 -12.74 6.83 4.03
CA VAL A 208 -12.44 8.18 4.55
C VAL A 208 -13.72 9.01 4.73
N LEU A 209 -14.61 9.01 3.74
CA LEU A 209 -15.88 9.75 3.83
C LEU A 209 -16.84 9.13 4.86
N GLU A 210 -16.81 7.81 5.03
CA GLU A 210 -17.60 7.14 6.08
C GLU A 210 -17.03 7.42 7.47
N THR A 211 -15.69 7.51 7.59
CA THR A 211 -15.03 7.98 8.82
C THR A 211 -15.50 9.39 9.20
N TYR A 212 -15.65 10.30 8.23
CA TYR A 212 -16.23 11.62 8.48
C TYR A 212 -17.64 11.52 9.11
N ASN A 213 -18.50 10.64 8.60
CA ASN A 213 -19.86 10.45 9.14
C ASN A 213 -19.89 9.94 10.58
N THR A 214 -18.80 9.34 11.09
CA THR A 214 -18.73 8.91 12.50
C THR A 214 -18.43 10.03 13.47
N ALA A 215 -17.98 11.19 12.99
CA ALA A 215 -17.65 12.30 13.84
C ALA A 215 -18.93 12.93 14.44
N PRO A 216 -18.92 13.32 15.74
CA PRO A 216 -20.10 13.90 16.37
C PRO A 216 -20.53 15.22 15.72
N GLY A 217 -21.85 15.40 15.53
CA GLY A 217 -22.42 16.68 15.11
C GLY A 217 -22.18 17.09 13.66
N VAL A 218 -21.62 16.20 12.83
CA VAL A 218 -21.44 16.46 11.40
C VAL A 218 -22.75 16.33 10.63
N VAL A 219 -22.83 16.99 9.46
CA VAL A 219 -23.90 16.71 8.49
C VAL A 219 -23.53 15.46 7.71
N PRO A 220 -24.26 14.33 7.85
CA PRO A 220 -23.85 13.08 7.24
C PRO A 220 -23.88 13.14 5.71
N ILE A 221 -22.86 12.56 5.08
CA ILE A 221 -22.85 12.26 3.66
C ILE A 221 -23.75 11.05 3.42
N THR A 222 -24.73 11.17 2.54
CA THR A 222 -25.66 10.07 2.20
C THR A 222 -24.94 8.88 1.58
N SER A 223 -25.46 7.67 1.70
CA SER A 223 -24.83 6.44 1.16
C SER A 223 -24.55 6.51 -0.36
N ASN A 224 -25.45 7.14 -1.12
CA ASN A 224 -25.24 7.36 -2.56
C ASN A 224 -24.05 8.30 -2.81
N ASN A 225 -23.95 9.38 -2.02
CA ASN A 225 -22.85 10.33 -2.12
C ASN A 225 -21.53 9.76 -1.59
N LEU A 226 -21.53 8.91 -0.56
CA LEU A 226 -20.31 8.21 -0.10
C LEU A 226 -19.67 7.46 -1.26
N THR A 227 -20.47 6.67 -1.99
CA THR A 227 -19.99 5.90 -3.13
C THR A 227 -19.57 6.81 -4.28
N ALA A 228 -20.45 7.72 -4.72
CA ALA A 228 -20.19 8.56 -5.88
C ALA A 228 -18.98 9.50 -5.66
N LYS A 229 -18.89 10.15 -4.49
CA LYS A 229 -17.82 11.10 -4.17
C LYS A 229 -16.52 10.39 -3.81
N GLY A 230 -16.57 9.25 -3.12
CA GLY A 230 -15.38 8.44 -2.85
C GLY A 230 -14.76 7.90 -4.14
N ASN A 231 -15.59 7.44 -5.09
CA ASN A 231 -15.12 7.05 -6.42
C ASN A 231 -14.54 8.25 -7.18
N ALA A 232 -15.17 9.42 -7.12
CA ALA A 232 -14.67 10.63 -7.77
C ALA A 232 -13.28 11.05 -7.25
N LEU A 233 -13.05 10.95 -5.92
CA LEU A 233 -11.75 11.23 -5.30
C LEU A 233 -10.66 10.26 -5.76
N GLY A 234 -10.93 8.94 -5.70
CA GLY A 234 -9.95 7.95 -6.13
C GLY A 234 -9.65 8.02 -7.64
N ASN A 235 -10.70 8.14 -8.46
CA ASN A 235 -10.57 8.20 -9.91
C ASN A 235 -9.90 9.49 -10.39
N GLY A 236 -10.13 10.62 -9.71
CA GLY A 236 -9.42 11.86 -10.07
C GLY A 236 -7.95 11.85 -9.69
N LEU A 237 -7.50 10.92 -8.83
CA LEU A 237 -6.07 10.72 -8.55
C LEU A 237 -5.44 9.63 -9.43
N ALA A 238 -6.25 8.92 -10.21
CA ALA A 238 -5.80 7.77 -10.98
C ALA A 238 -4.62 8.06 -11.91
N ALA A 239 -3.79 7.04 -12.13
CA ALA A 239 -2.64 7.13 -13.02
C ALA A 239 -3.08 7.37 -14.48
N THR A 240 -2.41 8.30 -15.15
CA THR A 240 -2.42 8.42 -16.62
C THR A 240 -1.68 7.23 -17.24
N ASN A 241 -1.78 7.06 -18.57
CA ASN A 241 -1.00 6.05 -19.33
C ASN A 241 0.53 6.12 -19.09
N LEU A 242 1.01 7.22 -18.50
CA LEU A 242 2.41 7.46 -18.15
C LEU A 242 2.70 7.24 -16.65
N GLY A 243 1.80 6.62 -15.89
CA GLY A 243 1.99 6.32 -14.47
C GLY A 243 1.95 7.53 -13.53
N LYS A 244 1.52 8.70 -14.02
CA LYS A 244 1.41 9.94 -13.21
C LYS A 244 0.00 10.16 -12.68
N MET A 245 -0.13 10.59 -11.43
CA MET A 245 -1.40 11.04 -10.84
C MET A 245 -1.87 12.34 -11.53
N VAL A 246 -3.19 12.49 -11.76
CA VAL A 246 -3.75 13.70 -12.44
C VAL A 246 -3.85 14.90 -11.50
N ASN A 247 -4.41 14.72 -10.29
CA ASN A 247 -4.63 15.78 -9.31
C ASN A 247 -3.63 15.75 -8.14
N GLY A 248 -2.59 14.92 -8.23
CA GLY A 248 -1.57 14.76 -7.20
C GLY A 248 -0.21 14.39 -7.82
N PRO A 249 0.76 13.92 -7.03
CA PRO A 249 0.66 13.72 -5.58
C PRO A 249 0.58 15.04 -4.80
N PHE A 250 -0.20 15.04 -3.72
CA PHE A 250 -0.31 16.15 -2.78
C PHE A 250 0.90 16.21 -1.85
N SER A 251 1.48 17.40 -1.70
CA SER A 251 2.60 17.69 -0.79
C SER A 251 2.19 18.18 0.59
N SER A 252 0.96 18.64 0.72
CA SER A 252 0.35 18.95 2.02
C SER A 252 -1.16 18.70 2.02
N PRO A 253 -1.78 18.54 3.20
CA PRO A 253 -3.25 18.57 3.33
C PRO A 253 -3.89 19.86 2.78
N ALA A 254 -3.16 20.99 2.80
CA ALA A 254 -3.64 22.25 2.23
C ALA A 254 -3.72 22.21 0.69
N ASN A 255 -2.83 21.49 0.01
CA ASN A 255 -2.96 21.29 -1.45
C ASN A 255 -4.15 20.38 -1.77
N PHE A 256 -4.40 19.39 -0.93
CA PHE A 256 -5.56 18.50 -1.09
C PHE A 256 -6.90 19.21 -0.92
N SER A 257 -7.02 20.20 -0.03
CA SER A 257 -8.30 20.90 0.16
C SER A 257 -8.82 21.58 -1.10
N ALA A 258 -7.92 22.06 -1.97
CA ALA A 258 -8.30 22.63 -3.27
C ALA A 258 -8.91 21.57 -4.20
N TYR A 259 -8.33 20.37 -4.23
CA TYR A 259 -8.92 19.25 -4.97
C TYR A 259 -10.23 18.79 -4.35
N LEU A 260 -10.31 18.68 -3.02
CA LEU A 260 -11.53 18.32 -2.31
C LEU A 260 -12.68 19.29 -2.61
N ALA A 261 -12.41 20.59 -2.78
CA ALA A 261 -13.41 21.59 -3.15
C ALA A 261 -14.06 21.32 -4.52
N SER A 262 -13.36 20.66 -5.45
CA SER A 262 -13.93 20.22 -6.74
C SER A 262 -14.96 19.10 -6.59
N VAL A 263 -14.86 18.31 -5.51
CA VAL A 263 -15.75 17.17 -5.22
C VAL A 263 -16.86 17.58 -4.24
N PHE A 264 -16.54 18.41 -3.24
CA PHE A 264 -17.42 18.98 -2.22
C PHE A 264 -17.38 20.51 -2.26
N PRO A 265 -18.18 21.15 -3.12
CA PRO A 265 -18.14 22.60 -3.29
C PRO A 265 -18.66 23.36 -2.07
N LEU A 266 -18.36 24.66 -1.98
CA LEU A 266 -18.89 25.55 -0.93
C LEU A 266 -20.42 25.66 -0.92
N THR A 267 -21.05 25.42 -2.06
CA THR A 267 -22.51 25.39 -2.22
C THR A 267 -23.13 24.04 -1.86
N GLY A 268 -22.30 23.03 -1.59
CA GLY A 268 -22.73 21.67 -1.23
C GLY A 268 -22.93 21.49 0.28
N SER A 269 -23.46 20.32 0.65
CA SER A 269 -23.58 19.90 2.05
C SER A 269 -23.24 18.41 2.19
N PRO A 270 -22.23 18.05 3.01
CA PRO A 270 -21.26 18.95 3.64
C PRO A 270 -20.32 19.63 2.62
N THR A 271 -19.75 20.77 3.00
CA THR A 271 -18.73 21.49 2.23
C THR A 271 -17.33 20.88 2.45
N TYR A 272 -16.37 21.15 1.55
CA TYR A 272 -14.99 20.74 1.79
C TYR A 272 -14.40 21.31 3.09
N ILE A 273 -14.83 22.50 3.52
CA ILE A 273 -14.37 23.12 4.78
C ILE A 273 -14.80 22.26 5.97
N GLN A 274 -16.07 21.83 5.99
CA GLN A 274 -16.58 20.97 7.06
C GLN A 274 -15.87 19.61 7.09
N ILE A 275 -15.58 19.04 5.92
CA ILE A 275 -14.84 17.77 5.82
C ILE A 275 -13.40 17.97 6.32
N MET A 276 -12.71 19.03 5.89
CA MET A 276 -11.33 19.33 6.32
C MET A 276 -11.24 19.65 7.81
N ALA A 277 -12.27 20.26 8.41
CA ALA A 277 -12.29 20.54 9.85
C ALA A 277 -12.25 19.26 10.69
N VAL A 278 -12.88 18.19 10.20
CA VAL A 278 -12.94 16.90 10.89
C VAL A 278 -11.75 16.00 10.53
N LEU A 279 -11.48 15.82 9.24
CA LEU A 279 -10.48 14.86 8.77
C LEU A 279 -9.07 15.44 8.71
N GLY A 280 -8.94 16.77 8.57
CA GLY A 280 -7.67 17.48 8.40
C GLY A 280 -6.55 17.01 9.33
N PRO A 281 -6.80 16.84 10.64
CA PRO A 281 -5.80 16.32 11.57
C PRO A 281 -5.26 14.94 11.20
N LEU A 282 -6.09 14.04 10.64
CA LEU A 282 -5.68 12.68 10.27
C LEU A 282 -4.88 12.63 8.97
N LEU A 283 -4.94 13.68 8.14
CA LEU A 283 -4.39 13.67 6.78
C LEU A 283 -2.87 13.73 6.77
N THR A 284 -2.25 12.92 5.90
CA THR A 284 -0.80 12.91 5.70
C THR A 284 -0.47 12.83 4.21
N THR A 285 0.76 13.20 3.86
CA THR A 285 1.30 13.09 2.49
C THR A 285 2.53 12.18 2.42
N ARG A 286 2.82 11.53 3.54
CA ARG A 286 3.97 10.67 3.74
C ARG A 286 3.54 9.44 4.52
N SER A 287 4.15 8.33 4.15
CA SER A 287 4.06 7.06 4.84
C SER A 287 5.34 6.73 5.59
N ASP A 288 5.19 5.99 6.67
CA ASP A 288 6.27 5.52 7.52
C ASP A 288 6.22 4.00 7.76
N THR A 289 5.18 3.32 7.27
CA THR A 289 5.02 1.87 7.30
C THR A 289 5.04 1.34 5.87
N PHE A 290 5.90 0.36 5.60
CA PHE A 290 6.03 -0.25 4.27
C PHE A 290 6.09 -1.76 4.38
N ARG A 291 5.59 -2.43 3.35
CA ARG A 291 5.70 -3.86 3.17
C ARG A 291 6.67 -4.13 2.03
N ILE A 292 7.64 -5.01 2.24
CA ILE A 292 8.65 -5.37 1.26
C ILE A 292 8.47 -6.86 0.96
N ARG A 293 8.24 -7.20 -0.31
CA ARG A 293 8.39 -8.56 -0.81
C ARG A 293 9.69 -8.66 -1.57
N ALA A 294 10.46 -9.70 -1.28
CA ALA A 294 11.75 -9.92 -1.91
C ALA A 294 11.88 -11.38 -2.37
N TYR A 295 12.52 -11.56 -3.51
CA TYR A 295 12.81 -12.83 -4.16
C TYR A 295 14.31 -12.97 -4.34
N GLY A 296 14.81 -14.19 -4.13
CA GLY A 296 16.17 -14.57 -4.50
C GLY A 296 16.17 -15.95 -5.13
N GLU A 297 17.01 -16.14 -6.14
CA GLU A 297 17.35 -17.46 -6.66
C GLU A 297 18.85 -17.63 -6.80
N ALA A 298 19.33 -18.82 -6.46
CA ALA A 298 20.71 -19.24 -6.70
C ALA A 298 20.77 -19.97 -8.04
N VAL A 299 21.78 -19.64 -8.83
CA VAL A 299 22.00 -20.19 -10.17
C VAL A 299 23.36 -20.88 -10.23
N ASN A 300 23.36 -22.07 -10.82
CA ASN A 300 24.54 -22.79 -11.25
C ASN A 300 24.57 -22.84 -12.77
N SER A 301 25.41 -22.00 -13.35
CA SER A 301 25.58 -21.87 -14.80
C SER A 301 26.13 -23.13 -15.48
N MET A 302 26.70 -24.07 -14.71
CA MET A 302 27.24 -25.34 -15.22
C MET A 302 26.20 -26.47 -15.19
N ALA A 303 25.06 -26.26 -14.53
CA ALA A 303 24.01 -27.27 -14.42
C ALA A 303 23.06 -27.25 -15.64
N ALA A 304 22.54 -28.41 -15.99
CA ALA A 304 21.53 -28.54 -17.07
C ALA A 304 20.21 -27.82 -16.72
N VAL A 305 19.85 -27.78 -15.43
CA VAL A 305 18.79 -26.92 -14.89
C VAL A 305 19.47 -25.86 -14.02
N PRO A 306 19.55 -24.61 -14.48
CA PRO A 306 20.45 -23.63 -13.87
C PRO A 306 19.99 -23.11 -12.51
N VAL A 307 18.70 -23.16 -12.16
CA VAL A 307 18.22 -22.66 -10.86
C VAL A 307 18.24 -23.79 -9.82
N GLU A 308 19.03 -23.60 -8.76
CA GLU A 308 19.22 -24.61 -7.69
C GLU A 308 18.30 -24.38 -6.49
N ALA A 309 18.04 -23.11 -6.15
CA ALA A 309 17.23 -22.74 -5.01
C ALA A 309 16.48 -21.43 -5.25
N ARG A 310 15.31 -21.29 -4.62
CA ARG A 310 14.50 -20.08 -4.64
C ARG A 310 13.97 -19.81 -3.24
N ALA A 311 13.92 -18.53 -2.87
CA ALA A 311 13.31 -18.09 -1.63
C ALA A 311 12.56 -16.78 -1.85
N VAL A 312 11.39 -16.66 -1.24
CA VAL A 312 10.58 -15.44 -1.25
C VAL A 312 10.21 -15.09 0.18
N CYS A 313 10.35 -13.83 0.55
CA CYS A 313 10.01 -13.36 1.88
C CYS A 313 9.23 -12.06 1.83
N GLU A 314 8.54 -11.79 2.94
CA GLU A 314 7.81 -10.55 3.18
C GLU A 314 8.25 -9.96 4.52
N ALA A 315 8.54 -8.67 4.53
CA ALA A 315 8.83 -7.91 5.74
C ALA A 315 7.92 -6.69 5.83
N ILE A 316 7.47 -6.36 7.04
CA ILE A 316 6.87 -5.05 7.32
C ILE A 316 7.91 -4.23 8.07
N VAL A 317 8.19 -3.05 7.55
CA VAL A 317 9.16 -2.11 8.10
C VAL A 317 8.48 -0.83 8.58
N GLN A 318 8.95 -0.32 9.70
CA GLN A 318 8.47 0.92 10.31
C GLN A 318 9.62 1.92 10.42
N ARG A 319 9.40 3.14 9.97
CA ARG A 319 10.34 4.24 10.18
C ARG A 319 10.35 4.64 11.65
N THR A 320 11.52 4.90 12.20
CA THR A 320 11.74 5.30 13.59
C THR A 320 12.16 6.76 13.73
N PRO A 321 12.06 7.37 14.92
CA PRO A 321 12.58 8.72 15.15
C PRO A 321 14.11 8.81 15.08
N LEU A 322 14.81 7.67 15.18
CA LEU A 322 16.28 7.62 15.19
C LEU A 322 16.86 7.92 13.82
N ALA A 323 18.03 8.57 13.79
CA ALA A 323 18.79 8.78 12.57
C ALA A 323 19.28 7.44 12.01
N ALA A 324 19.31 7.32 10.68
CA ALA A 324 19.96 6.21 10.01
C ALA A 324 21.49 6.32 10.18
N PRO A 325 22.22 5.21 10.42
CA PRO A 325 23.67 5.24 10.66
C PRO A 325 24.51 5.89 9.55
N ASN A 326 23.99 5.90 8.32
CA ASN A 326 24.65 6.40 7.12
C ASN A 326 24.15 7.79 6.68
N GLY A 327 23.41 8.50 7.54
CA GLY A 327 22.89 9.84 7.23
C GLY A 327 21.76 9.86 6.18
N LEU A 328 21.25 8.71 5.73
CA LEU A 328 20.14 8.61 4.76
C LEU A 328 18.76 8.88 5.39
N GLY A 329 18.70 9.83 6.32
CA GLY A 329 17.47 10.20 7.02
C GLY A 329 17.25 9.39 8.30
N ARG A 330 16.09 8.75 8.40
CA ARG A 330 15.64 8.05 9.62
C ARG A 330 15.79 6.53 9.47
N LYS A 331 16.17 5.87 10.56
CA LYS A 331 16.30 4.42 10.64
C LYS A 331 14.93 3.76 10.47
N PHE A 332 14.90 2.67 9.70
CA PHE A 332 13.77 1.74 9.66
C PHE A 332 14.08 0.51 10.52
N VAL A 333 13.05 -0.07 11.11
CA VAL A 333 13.11 -1.35 11.82
C VAL A 333 12.12 -2.32 11.21
N LEU A 334 12.51 -3.59 11.16
CA LEU A 334 11.62 -4.67 10.81
C LEU A 334 10.70 -4.96 12.01
N ILE A 335 9.40 -4.96 11.79
CA ILE A 335 8.39 -5.25 12.82
C ILE A 335 7.67 -6.58 12.58
N ASN A 336 7.74 -7.13 11.37
CA ASN A 336 7.23 -8.44 11.02
C ASN A 336 8.04 -9.05 9.87
N PHE A 337 8.24 -10.37 9.89
CA PHE A 337 8.90 -11.11 8.81
C PHE A 337 8.22 -12.47 8.63
N ARG A 338 8.06 -12.90 7.38
CA ARG A 338 7.65 -14.27 7.04
C ARG A 338 8.25 -14.73 5.72
N TRP A 339 8.38 -16.04 5.57
CA TRP A 339 8.63 -16.68 4.28
C TRP A 339 7.31 -16.83 3.53
N LEU A 340 7.35 -16.67 2.21
CA LEU A 340 6.20 -16.83 1.32
C LEU A 340 6.32 -18.14 0.56
N GLY A 341 5.25 -18.93 0.58
CA GLY A 341 5.13 -20.13 -0.24
C GLY A 341 4.42 -19.88 -1.57
N PRO A 342 4.26 -20.91 -2.42
CA PRO A 342 3.50 -20.79 -3.66
C PRO A 342 2.06 -20.28 -3.48
N ASN A 343 1.44 -20.57 -2.33
CA ASN A 343 0.09 -20.11 -1.99
C ASN A 343 0.04 -18.64 -1.54
N ASP A 344 1.18 -17.97 -1.38
CA ASP A 344 1.27 -16.55 -1.01
C ASP A 344 1.63 -15.64 -2.20
N LEU A 345 1.81 -16.23 -3.39
CA LEU A 345 2.13 -15.53 -4.63
C LEU A 345 0.87 -15.46 -5.47
#